data_AF-A0A0B0I8U3-F1
#
_entry.id   AF-A0A0B0I8U3-F1
#
_cell.length_a   1.000
_cell.length_b   1.000
_cell.length_c   1.000
_cell.angle_alpha   90.00
_cell.angle_beta   90.00
_cell.angle_gamma   90.00
#
_symmetry.space_group_name_H-M   'P 1'
#
loop_
_entity.id
_entity.type
_entity.pdbx_description
1 polymer ?
#
loop_
_entity_poly.entity_id
_entity_poly.type
_entity_poly.pdbx_seq_one_letter_code
_entity_poly.pdbx_strand_id
1 'polypeptide(L)'
;MGKHILIGAIIGMLLGWLMNFSLLTGGIIGGVFGIIANMLVKRTVTEDLNEETRRKTLQLREEELELTKKRVQTGEVKIHHEVVKDNKTITVPIKRQEMVIETANEDEIRIPIKEEEIEIHKHPVKINEVSVENRQIEENVTVTEKLKKEVAHLDVEGEADVKEEH
;
A
#
# COMPACT_ATOMS: atom_id res chain seq x y z
N MET A 1 25.95 55.17 15.51
CA MET A 1 26.73 56.11 14.67
C MET A 1 27.60 57.09 15.45
N GLY A 2 27.22 57.54 16.66
CA GLY A 2 27.95 58.61 17.37
C GLY A 2 29.32 58.26 18.00
N LYS A 3 29.67 56.98 18.20
CA LYS A 3 30.90 56.60 18.93
C LYS A 3 32.20 56.93 18.19
N HIS A 4 32.23 56.82 16.86
CA HIS A 4 33.45 57.05 16.06
C HIS A 4 33.74 58.54 15.85
N ILE A 5 32.69 59.36 15.82
CA ILE A 5 32.79 60.83 15.78
C ILE A 5 33.44 61.34 17.07
N LEU A 6 33.04 60.76 18.21
CA LEU A 6 33.60 61.13 19.52
C LEU A 6 35.10 60.76 19.63
N ILE A 7 35.49 59.57 19.18
CA ILE A 7 36.89 59.11 19.24
C ILE A 7 37.79 59.96 18.32
N GLY A 8 37.35 60.27 17.10
CA GLY A 8 38.10 61.13 16.17
C GLY A 8 38.25 62.57 16.67
N ALA A 9 37.22 63.12 17.32
CA ALA A 9 37.27 64.46 17.90
C ALA A 9 38.25 64.55 19.09
N ILE A 10 38.29 63.52 19.96
CA ILE A 10 39.21 63.48 21.11
C ILE A 10 40.68 63.39 20.64
N ILE A 11 40.97 62.52 19.65
CA ILE A 11 42.33 62.39 19.09
C ILE A 11 42.75 63.67 18.37
N GLY A 12 41.84 64.32 17.64
CA GLY A 12 42.10 65.59 16.96
C GLY A 12 42.36 66.75 17.92
N MET A 13 41.67 66.80 19.06
CA MET A 13 41.94 67.80 20.11
C MET A 13 43.32 67.61 20.76
N LEU A 14 43.73 66.36 21.02
CA LEU A 14 45.03 66.01 21.60
C LEU A 14 46.20 66.37 20.66
N LEU A 15 46.09 66.05 19.36
CA LEU A 15 47.10 66.40 18.35
C LEU A 15 47.14 67.90 18.03
N GLY A 16 45.98 68.57 18.00
CA GLY A 16 45.89 70.01 17.81
C GLY A 16 46.56 70.80 18.94
N TRP A 17 46.45 70.31 20.18
CA TRP A 17 47.13 70.88 21.34
C TRP A 17 48.65 70.77 21.26
N LEU A 18 49.17 69.66 20.73
CA LEU A 18 50.61 69.44 20.53
C LEU A 18 51.21 70.34 19.43
N MET A 19 50.42 70.66 18.39
CA MET A 19 50.83 71.45 17.23
C MET A 19 50.44 72.94 17.33
N ASN A 20 49.98 73.38 18.50
CA ASN A 20 49.60 74.77 18.82
C ASN A 20 48.44 75.36 17.98
N PHE A 21 47.49 74.51 17.53
CA PHE A 21 46.24 74.92 16.90
C PHE A 21 45.09 75.03 17.91
N SER A 22 44.06 75.85 17.63
CA SER A 22 42.94 76.04 18.57
C SER A 22 42.09 74.77 18.70
N LEU A 23 41.74 74.39 19.94
CA LEU A 23 41.01 73.13 20.23
C LEU A 23 39.70 72.99 19.43
N LEU A 24 39.03 74.12 19.13
CA LEU A 24 37.77 74.14 18.37
C LEU A 24 37.96 73.74 16.90
N THR A 25 39.10 74.06 16.29
CA THR A 25 39.37 73.74 14.89
C THR A 25 39.87 72.30 14.71
N GLY A 26 40.67 71.79 15.66
CA GLY A 26 41.16 70.41 15.65
C GLY A 26 40.05 69.36 15.83
N GLY A 27 39.05 69.64 16.67
CA GLY A 27 37.92 68.74 16.90
C GLY A 27 37.03 68.55 15.66
N ILE A 28 36.83 69.60 14.86
CA ILE A 28 36.01 69.56 13.64
C ILE A 28 36.71 68.75 12.54
N ILE A 29 38.00 68.99 12.30
CA ILE A 29 38.79 68.30 11.27
C ILE A 29 38.92 66.80 11.60
N GLY A 30 39.19 66.47 12.87
CA GLY A 30 39.28 65.08 13.33
C GLY A 30 37.94 64.32 13.25
N GLY A 31 36.82 64.99 13.52
CA GLY A 31 35.48 64.42 13.38
C GLY A 31 35.13 64.06 11.94
N VAL A 32 35.45 64.95 10.98
CA VAL A 32 35.22 64.70 9.54
C VAL A 32 36.13 63.59 9.02
N PHE A 33 37.41 63.58 9.41
CA PHE A 33 38.36 62.53 9.02
C PHE A 33 37.95 61.16 9.57
N GLY A 34 37.42 61.09 10.80
CA GLY A 34 36.89 59.87 11.39
C GLY A 34 35.67 59.30 10.65
N ILE A 35 34.80 60.17 10.12
CA ILE A 35 33.66 59.75 9.28
C ILE A 35 34.15 59.19 7.93
N ILE A 36 35.09 59.88 7.28
CA ILE A 36 35.66 59.47 5.99
C ILE A 36 36.46 58.17 6.13
N ALA A 37 37.28 58.05 7.18
CA ALA A 37 38.05 56.83 7.48
C ALA A 37 37.12 55.64 7.79
N ASN A 38 36.04 55.83 8.55
CA ASN A 38 35.04 54.79 8.77
C ASN A 38 34.33 54.37 7.47
N MET A 39 34.11 55.31 6.55
CA MET A 39 33.53 55.03 5.23
C MET A 39 34.48 54.24 4.32
N LEU A 40 35.80 54.48 4.42
CA LEU A 40 36.84 53.71 3.73
C LEU A 40 37.05 52.32 4.34
N VAL A 41 37.12 52.20 5.68
CA VAL A 41 37.32 50.92 6.37
C VAL A 41 36.11 50.00 6.20
N LYS A 42 34.88 50.54 6.16
CA LYS A 42 33.70 49.74 5.80
C LYS A 42 33.73 49.26 4.34
N ARG A 43 34.39 49.97 3.42
CA ARG A 43 34.50 49.54 2.02
C ARG A 43 35.46 48.37 1.84
N THR A 44 36.55 48.30 2.61
CA THR A 44 37.55 47.22 2.45
C THR A 44 37.15 45.90 3.13
N VAL A 45 36.17 45.89 4.03
CA VAL A 45 35.67 44.65 4.70
C VAL A 45 34.39 44.13 4.05
N THR A 46 34.00 44.67 2.90
CA THR A 46 32.88 44.14 2.10
C THR A 46 33.32 43.78 0.67
N GLU A 47 34.57 43.36 0.52
CA GLU A 47 35.05 42.53 -0.59
C GLU A 47 35.61 41.25 0.03
N ASP A 48 35.20 40.10 -0.51
CA ASP A 48 35.40 38.73 0.00
C ASP A 48 34.70 38.44 1.34
N LEU A 49 33.59 37.70 1.38
CA LEU A 49 33.42 36.34 0.87
C LEU A 49 31.95 36.14 0.45
N ASN A 50 31.68 36.11 -0.85
CA ASN A 50 30.50 35.40 -1.35
C ASN A 50 30.92 34.56 -2.56
N GLU A 51 31.84 33.62 -2.33
CA GLU A 51 31.79 32.38 -3.09
C GLU A 51 30.51 31.65 -2.66
N GLU A 52 29.39 31.98 -3.30
CA GLU A 52 28.35 30.99 -3.49
C GLU A 52 28.95 29.89 -4.38
N THR A 53 29.64 28.93 -3.77
CA THR A 53 29.80 27.61 -4.36
C THR A 53 28.40 27.11 -4.63
N ARG A 54 27.90 27.34 -5.87
CA ARG A 54 26.61 26.88 -6.34
C ARG A 54 26.64 25.35 -6.32
N ARG A 55 26.29 24.77 -5.17
CA ARG A 55 26.04 23.33 -5.05
C ARG A 55 24.87 23.00 -5.96
N LYS A 56 25.18 22.45 -7.13
CA LYS A 56 24.18 21.83 -8.00
C LYS A 56 23.93 20.43 -7.48
N THR A 57 22.70 20.15 -7.08
CA THR A 57 22.28 18.80 -6.66
C THR A 57 21.46 18.18 -7.77
N LEU A 58 21.78 16.93 -8.12
CA LEU A 58 20.99 16.12 -9.05
C LEU A 58 20.25 15.06 -8.23
N GLN A 59 18.92 15.00 -8.36
CA GLN A 59 18.10 13.96 -7.73
C GLN A 59 17.90 12.83 -8.73
N LEU A 60 18.47 11.66 -8.43
CA LEU A 60 18.30 10.44 -9.21
C LEU A 60 17.14 9.63 -8.65
N ARG A 61 16.42 8.93 -9.52
CA ARG A 61 15.27 8.09 -9.16
C ARG A 61 15.50 6.63 -9.55
N GLU A 62 14.90 5.73 -8.79
CA GLU A 62 14.90 4.29 -9.04
C GLU A 62 13.46 3.77 -8.95
N GLU A 63 13.08 2.86 -9.85
CA GLU A 63 11.78 2.20 -9.82
C GLU A 63 11.81 1.02 -8.83
N GLU A 64 10.75 0.87 -8.03
CA GLU A 64 10.55 -0.26 -7.12
C GLU A 64 9.34 -1.10 -7.56
N LEU A 65 9.42 -2.42 -7.44
CA LEU A 65 8.33 -3.34 -7.80
C LEU A 65 7.45 -3.66 -6.59
N GLU A 66 6.17 -3.30 -6.66
CA GLU A 66 5.16 -3.64 -5.65
C GLU A 66 4.22 -4.75 -6.17
N LEU A 67 4.05 -5.82 -5.39
CA LEU A 67 3.19 -6.96 -5.73
C LEU A 67 1.96 -7.02 -4.81
N THR A 68 0.76 -6.92 -5.39
CA THR A 68 -0.51 -7.07 -4.65
C THR A 68 -1.33 -8.23 -5.22
N LYS A 69 -1.78 -9.14 -4.35
CA LYS A 69 -2.67 -10.25 -4.73
C LYS A 69 -4.13 -9.88 -4.45
N LYS A 70 -5.03 -10.20 -5.39
CA LYS A 70 -6.48 -10.06 -5.23
C LYS A 70 -7.14 -11.42 -5.39
N ARG A 71 -8.15 -11.70 -4.55
CA ARG A 71 -8.99 -12.89 -4.70
C ARG A 71 -10.06 -12.60 -5.75
N VAL A 72 -10.20 -13.48 -6.73
CA VAL A 72 -11.21 -13.37 -7.79
C VAL A 72 -12.02 -14.67 -7.83
N GLN A 73 -13.34 -14.55 -8.00
CA GLN A 73 -14.21 -15.70 -8.17
C GLN A 73 -14.00 -16.27 -9.58
N THR A 74 -13.60 -17.53 -9.69
CA THR A 74 -13.31 -18.17 -10.99
C THR A 74 -14.41 -19.11 -11.47
N GLY A 75 -15.29 -19.56 -10.58
CA GLY A 75 -16.40 -20.46 -10.95
C GLY A 75 -17.42 -20.61 -9.83
N GLU A 76 -18.61 -21.09 -10.16
CA GLU A 76 -19.70 -21.34 -9.21
C GLU A 76 -20.12 -22.81 -9.29
N VAL A 77 -20.32 -23.46 -8.15
CA VAL A 77 -20.84 -24.84 -8.08
C VAL A 77 -22.27 -24.79 -7.57
N LYS A 78 -23.22 -25.30 -8.37
CA LYS A 78 -24.63 -25.42 -7.99
C LYS A 78 -24.98 -26.89 -7.80
N ILE A 79 -25.44 -27.23 -6.62
CA ILE A 79 -25.91 -28.58 -6.29
C ILE A 79 -27.43 -28.57 -6.38
N HIS A 80 -27.98 -29.45 -7.21
CA HIS A 80 -29.41 -29.67 -7.31
C HIS A 80 -29.74 -31.12 -7.01
N HIS A 81 -30.85 -31.31 -6.31
CA HIS A 81 -31.41 -32.63 -6.06
C HIS A 81 -32.66 -32.80 -6.91
N GLU A 82 -32.78 -33.96 -7.54
CA GLU A 82 -33.92 -34.35 -8.35
C GLU A 82 -34.53 -35.64 -7.79
N VAL A 83 -35.87 -35.66 -7.67
CA VAL A 83 -36.60 -36.87 -7.28
C VAL A 83 -37.09 -37.58 -8.53
N VAL A 84 -36.44 -38.70 -8.87
CA VAL A 84 -36.87 -39.58 -9.95
C VAL A 84 -37.83 -40.63 -9.42
N LYS A 85 -38.88 -40.94 -10.18
CA LYS A 85 -39.88 -41.96 -9.82
C LYS A 85 -39.72 -43.17 -10.71
N ASP A 86 -39.42 -44.31 -10.10
CA ASP A 86 -39.35 -45.61 -10.78
C ASP A 86 -40.49 -46.53 -10.35
N ASN A 87 -40.99 -47.32 -11.31
CA ASN A 87 -42.01 -48.33 -11.04
C ASN A 87 -41.35 -49.63 -10.58
N LYS A 88 -41.82 -50.18 -9.47
CA LYS A 88 -41.38 -51.49 -8.95
C LYS A 88 -42.58 -52.42 -8.83
N THR A 89 -42.49 -53.58 -9.47
CA THR A 89 -43.52 -54.64 -9.40
C THR A 89 -43.08 -55.70 -8.42
N ILE A 90 -43.96 -56.07 -7.49
CA ILE A 90 -43.77 -57.14 -6.51
C ILE A 90 -44.99 -58.06 -6.59
N THR A 91 -44.79 -59.35 -6.79
CA THR A 91 -45.86 -60.35 -6.78
C THR A 91 -45.95 -60.97 -5.40
N VAL A 92 -47.11 -60.83 -4.76
CA VAL A 92 -47.37 -61.38 -3.43
C VAL A 92 -48.54 -62.36 -3.55
N PRO A 93 -48.36 -63.64 -3.17
CA PRO A 93 -49.46 -64.59 -3.13
C PRO A 93 -50.41 -64.24 -1.99
N ILE A 94 -51.72 -64.22 -2.27
CA ILE A 94 -52.76 -64.03 -1.26
C ILE A 94 -53.61 -65.29 -1.15
N LYS A 95 -54.12 -65.55 0.06
CA LYS A 95 -55.00 -66.66 0.37
C LYS A 95 -56.41 -66.17 0.67
N ARG A 96 -57.38 -66.97 0.22
CA ARG A 96 -58.78 -66.83 0.58
C ARG A 96 -59.26 -68.13 1.18
N GLN A 97 -60.02 -68.03 2.26
CA GLN A 97 -60.64 -69.17 2.92
C GLN A 97 -62.12 -69.21 2.55
N GLU A 98 -62.53 -70.32 1.95
CA GLU A 98 -63.92 -70.61 1.60
C GLU A 98 -64.41 -71.79 2.43
N MET A 99 -65.63 -71.68 2.94
CA MET A 99 -66.37 -72.81 3.49
C MET A 99 -67.19 -73.44 2.38
N VAL A 100 -67.01 -74.73 2.19
CA VAL A 100 -67.74 -75.53 1.22
C VAL A 100 -68.79 -76.34 1.97
N ILE A 101 -70.05 -76.21 1.58
CA ILE A 101 -71.16 -77.02 2.07
C ILE A 101 -71.60 -77.91 0.90
N GLU A 102 -71.47 -79.21 1.08
CA GLU A 102 -71.92 -80.22 0.12
C GLU A 102 -73.34 -80.66 0.49
N THR A 103 -74.23 -80.75 -0.50
CA THR A 103 -75.60 -81.25 -0.31
C THR A 103 -75.74 -82.69 -0.81
N ALA A 104 -76.76 -83.41 -0.35
CA ALA A 104 -77.04 -84.78 -0.78
C ALA A 104 -77.41 -84.92 -2.27
N ASN A 105 -77.67 -83.80 -2.96
CA ASN A 105 -78.01 -83.74 -4.39
C ASN A 105 -76.80 -83.35 -5.26
N GLU A 106 -75.57 -83.43 -4.74
CA GLU A 106 -74.33 -83.03 -5.43
C GLU A 106 -74.16 -81.52 -5.67
N ASP A 107 -74.99 -80.67 -5.07
CA ASP A 107 -74.79 -79.20 -5.13
C ASP A 107 -73.74 -78.76 -4.10
N GLU A 108 -72.81 -77.90 -4.52
CA GLU A 108 -71.81 -77.22 -3.69
C GLU A 108 -72.15 -75.74 -3.45
N ILE A 109 -72.22 -75.31 -2.18
CA ILE A 109 -72.33 -73.90 -1.81
C ILE A 109 -71.01 -73.43 -1.21
N ARG A 110 -70.41 -72.38 -1.78
CA ARG A 110 -69.14 -71.80 -1.31
C ARG A 110 -69.36 -70.43 -0.67
N ILE A 111 -69.02 -70.31 0.61
CA ILE A 111 -69.15 -69.07 1.39
C ILE A 111 -67.75 -68.58 1.76
N PRO A 112 -67.34 -67.37 1.33
CA PRO A 112 -66.07 -66.81 1.77
C PRO A 112 -66.12 -66.46 3.25
N ILE A 113 -65.07 -66.83 3.99
CA ILE A 113 -64.95 -66.57 5.43
C ILE A 113 -63.88 -65.53 5.71
N LYS A 114 -62.71 -65.64 5.05
CA LYS A 114 -61.57 -64.74 5.24
C LYS A 114 -60.81 -64.53 3.95
N GLU A 115 -60.22 -63.35 3.83
CA GLU A 115 -59.41 -62.92 2.70
C GLU A 115 -58.18 -62.17 3.22
N GLU A 116 -57.02 -62.41 2.61
CA GLU A 116 -55.79 -61.66 2.90
C GLU A 116 -55.76 -60.35 2.11
N GLU A 117 -55.39 -59.25 2.79
CA GLU A 117 -55.24 -57.91 2.21
C GLU A 117 -53.77 -57.49 2.22
N ILE A 118 -53.34 -56.70 1.23
CA ILE A 118 -51.96 -56.19 1.12
C ILE A 118 -51.94 -54.69 1.42
N GLU A 119 -51.11 -54.29 2.38
CA GLU A 119 -50.79 -52.88 2.66
C GLU A 119 -49.37 -52.54 2.21
N ILE A 120 -49.19 -51.41 1.52
CA ILE A 120 -47.90 -50.99 0.94
C ILE A 120 -47.46 -49.67 1.57
N HIS A 121 -46.29 -49.68 2.21
CA HIS A 121 -45.64 -48.48 2.74
C HIS A 121 -44.31 -48.21 2.03
N LYS A 122 -44.03 -46.92 1.79
CA LYS A 122 -42.76 -46.45 1.24
C LYS A 122 -42.06 -45.61 2.29
N HIS A 123 -40.81 -45.94 2.58
CA HIS A 123 -39.95 -45.17 3.49
C HIS A 123 -38.72 -44.67 2.73
N PRO A 124 -38.32 -43.40 2.89
CA PRO A 124 -37.12 -42.87 2.27
C PRO A 124 -35.88 -43.51 2.89
N VAL A 125 -34.88 -43.83 2.07
CA VAL A 125 -33.58 -44.39 2.50
C VAL A 125 -32.47 -43.57 1.88
N LYS A 126 -31.45 -43.20 2.66
CA LYS A 126 -30.26 -42.49 2.18
C LYS A 126 -29.41 -43.46 1.36
N ILE A 127 -29.25 -43.18 0.08
CA ILE A 127 -28.43 -44.00 -0.82
C ILE A 127 -27.02 -43.45 -0.99
N ASN A 128 -26.87 -42.12 -1.09
CA ASN A 128 -25.59 -41.46 -1.39
C ASN A 128 -25.47 -40.12 -0.64
N GLU A 129 -24.23 -39.66 -0.49
CA GLU A 129 -23.88 -38.36 0.06
C GLU A 129 -22.88 -37.66 -0.88
N VAL A 130 -23.07 -36.36 -1.10
CA VAL A 130 -22.18 -35.53 -1.90
C VAL A 130 -21.65 -34.42 -0.99
N SER A 131 -20.33 -34.38 -0.80
CA SER A 131 -19.64 -33.32 -0.05
C SER A 131 -18.85 -32.43 -1.00
N VAL A 132 -18.88 -31.13 -0.74
CA VAL A 132 -18.09 -30.12 -1.48
C VAL A 132 -17.22 -29.41 -0.47
N GLU A 133 -15.91 -29.46 -0.70
CA GLU A 133 -14.92 -28.82 0.16
C GLU A 133 -14.10 -27.81 -0.66
N ASN A 134 -13.98 -26.59 -0.12
CA ASN A 134 -13.11 -25.58 -0.68
C ASN A 134 -11.72 -25.72 -0.06
N ARG A 135 -10.73 -26.11 -0.86
CA ARG A 135 -9.33 -26.19 -0.43
C ARG A 135 -8.53 -25.01 -0.95
N GLN A 136 -7.79 -24.34 -0.07
CA GLN A 136 -6.78 -23.36 -0.47
C GLN A 136 -5.48 -24.10 -0.81
N ILE A 137 -4.92 -23.79 -1.97
CA ILE A 137 -3.64 -24.34 -2.45
C ILE A 137 -2.72 -23.15 -2.71
N GLU A 138 -1.50 -23.23 -2.21
CA GLU A 138 -0.47 -22.22 -2.48
C GLU A 138 0.41 -22.70 -3.63
N GLU A 139 0.60 -21.82 -4.61
CA GLU A 139 1.47 -22.04 -5.76
C GLU A 139 2.39 -20.83 -5.93
N ASN A 140 3.65 -21.09 -6.27
CA ASN A 140 4.64 -20.04 -6.52
C ASN A 140 4.57 -19.60 -7.98
N VAL A 141 4.30 -18.32 -8.21
CA VAL A 141 4.35 -17.70 -9.54
C VAL A 141 5.54 -16.73 -9.58
N THR A 142 6.44 -16.93 -10.54
CA THR A 142 7.57 -16.00 -10.76
C THR A 142 7.12 -14.86 -11.65
N VAL A 143 7.29 -13.63 -11.18
CA VAL A 143 7.06 -12.39 -11.95
C VAL A 143 8.42 -11.76 -12.26
N THR A 144 8.67 -11.40 -13.52
CA THR A 144 9.90 -10.75 -13.95
C THR A 144 9.57 -9.44 -14.64
N GLU A 145 10.05 -8.33 -14.08
CA GLU A 145 9.84 -6.99 -14.61
C GLU A 145 11.17 -6.25 -14.74
N LYS A 146 11.26 -5.33 -15.71
CA LYS A 146 12.44 -4.48 -15.91
C LYS A 146 12.25 -3.18 -15.14
N LEU A 147 13.13 -2.92 -14.18
CA LEU A 147 13.14 -1.67 -13.42
C LEU A 147 14.22 -0.73 -13.96
N LYS A 148 13.91 0.57 -13.96
CA LYS A 148 14.84 1.63 -14.38
C LYS A 148 15.49 2.26 -13.16
N LYS A 149 16.75 2.65 -13.35
CA LYS A 149 17.54 3.40 -12.38
C LYS A 149 18.27 4.52 -13.11
N GLU A 150 18.11 5.74 -12.63
CA GLU A 150 18.87 6.89 -13.12
C GLU A 150 20.28 6.88 -12.51
N VAL A 151 21.29 7.10 -13.34
CA VAL A 151 22.71 7.15 -12.94
C VAL A 151 23.29 8.47 -13.43
N ALA A 152 24.03 9.16 -12.57
CA ALA A 152 24.72 10.40 -12.93
C ALA A 152 26.08 10.08 -13.58
N HIS A 153 26.38 10.77 -14.67
CA HIS A 153 27.70 10.81 -15.29
C HIS A 153 28.16 12.27 -15.33
N LEU A 154 29.41 12.53 -14.94
CA LEU A 154 29.99 13.88 -14.89
C LEU A 154 31.04 14.00 -16.00
N ASP A 155 30.74 14.78 -17.02
CA ASP A 155 31.71 15.16 -18.06
C ASP A 155 32.15 16.60 -17.80
N VAL A 156 33.46 16.82 -17.67
CA VAL A 156 34.04 18.14 -17.39
C VAL A 156 34.96 18.55 -18.53
N GLU A 157 34.63 19.66 -19.20
CA GLU A 157 35.45 20.25 -20.26
C GLU A 157 36.26 21.44 -19.69
N GLY A 158 37.60 21.39 -19.81
CA GLY A 158 38.55 22.39 -19.27
C GLY A 158 39.34 21.92 -18.05
N GLU A 159 40.16 22.78 -17.43
CA GLU A 159 40.85 22.48 -16.16
C GLU A 159 39.88 22.68 -14.99
N ALA A 160 39.36 21.57 -14.44
CA ALA A 160 38.54 21.58 -13.23
C ALA A 160 39.09 20.60 -12.19
N ASP A 161 39.21 21.05 -10.94
CA ASP A 161 39.62 20.22 -9.80
C ASP A 161 38.39 19.47 -9.25
N VAL A 162 38.16 18.24 -9.74
CA VAL A 162 37.07 17.36 -9.28
C VAL A 162 37.59 16.48 -8.15
N LYS A 163 37.02 16.65 -6.95
CA LYS A 163 37.30 15.79 -5.79
C LYS A 163 36.19 14.75 -5.66
N GLU A 164 36.49 13.49 -5.95
CA GLU A 164 35.60 12.36 -5.61
C GLU A 164 35.86 11.94 -4.16
N GLU A 165 34.89 12.16 -3.28
CA GLU A 165 34.90 11.56 -1.94
C GLU A 165 34.22 10.19 -2.00
N HIS A 166 34.95 9.15 -1.61
CA HIS A 166 34.54 7.75 -1.55
C HIS A 166 33.86 7.39 -0.21
#